data_AF-A0A3B1JTQ1-F1
#
_entry.id   AF-A0A3B1JTQ1-F1
#
_cell.length_a   1.000
_cell.length_b   1.000
_cell.length_c   1.000
_cell.angle_alpha   90.00
_cell.angle_beta   90.00
_cell.angle_gamma   90.00
#
_symmetry.space_group_name_H-M   'P 1'
#
loop_
_entity.id
_entity.type
_entity.pdbx_description
1 polymer ?
#
loop_
_entity_poly.entity_id
_entity_poly.type
_entity_poly.pdbx_seq_one_letter_code
_entity_poly.pdbx_strand_id
1 'polypeptide(L)' 'HAILHHFRAVSLTCLATGFYPKDVELCLRKSAEINGDDPADYDCYVNHITLEKPVITKWDRNLDFYKNQRIIK' A
#
# COMPACT_ATOMS: atom_id res chain seq x y z
N HIS A 1 -18.65 -14.52 28.15
CA HIS A 1 -17.31 -14.03 27.77
C HIS A 1 -17.34 -13.63 26.31
N ALA A 2 -17.58 -12.36 26.01
CA ALA A 2 -17.34 -11.83 24.68
C ALA A 2 -15.94 -11.19 24.73
N ILE A 3 -14.94 -11.93 24.24
CA ILE A 3 -13.65 -11.31 23.93
C ILE A 3 -13.96 -10.42 22.72
N LEU A 4 -14.08 -9.12 22.96
CA LEU A 4 -14.00 -8.10 21.92
C LEU A 4 -12.66 -8.34 21.22
N HIS A 5 -12.68 -9.11 20.14
CA HIS A 5 -11.59 -9.13 19.18
C HIS A 5 -11.46 -7.67 18.75
N HIS A 6 -10.38 -7.04 19.19
CA HIS A 6 -10.11 -5.63 18.99
C HIS A 6 -10.04 -5.38 17.48
N PHE A 7 -11.19 -5.06 16.86
CA PHE A 7 -11.27 -4.73 15.45
C PHE A 7 -10.70 -3.33 15.30
N ARG A 8 -9.36 -3.26 15.25
CA ARG A 8 -8.63 -2.02 15.01
C ARG A 8 -8.78 -1.72 13.52
N ALA A 9 -9.72 -0.87 13.18
CA ALA A 9 -9.86 -0.40 11.80
C ALA A 9 -8.59 0.36 11.41
N VAL A 10 -7.81 -0.19 10.48
CA VAL A 10 -6.61 0.44 9.93
C VAL A 10 -6.99 1.09 8.59
N SER A 11 -6.66 2.37 8.43
CA SER A 11 -6.77 3.06 7.15
C SER A 11 -5.43 2.97 6.41
N LEU A 12 -5.42 2.26 5.29
CA LEU A 12 -4.27 2.14 4.41
C LEU A 12 -4.31 3.24 3.36
N THR A 13 -3.21 3.97 3.21
CA THR A 13 -3.08 5.03 2.20
C THR A 13 -1.88 4.77 1.31
N CYS A 14 -2.10 4.71 -0.01
CA CYS A 14 -1.02 4.72 -0.98
C CYS A 14 -1.06 6.02 -1.79
N LEU A 15 0.07 6.74 -1.81
CA LEU A 15 0.20 8.04 -2.47
C LEU A 15 1.22 7.94 -3.62
N ALA A 16 0.77 8.26 -4.83
CA ALA A 16 1.57 8.32 -6.04
C ALA A 16 1.50 9.75 -6.61
N THR A 17 2.65 10.44 -6.71
CA THR A 17 2.73 11.85 -7.15
C THR A 17 3.93 12.05 -8.08
N GLY A 18 3.88 13.06 -8.95
CA GLY A 18 5.01 13.42 -9.83
C GLY A 18 5.01 12.72 -11.19
N PHE A 19 3.88 12.16 -11.61
CA PHE A 19 3.74 11.45 -12.89
C PHE A 19 3.23 12.36 -14.00
N TYR A 20 3.88 12.29 -15.17
CA TYR A 20 3.41 12.85 -16.43
C TYR A 20 3.71 11.87 -17.57
N PRO A 21 2.76 11.54 -18.47
CA PRO A 21 1.34 11.95 -18.47
C PRO A 21 0.59 11.52 -17.19
N LYS A 22 -0.64 11.99 -16.99
CA LYS A 22 -1.34 11.82 -15.69
C LYS A 22 -1.89 10.40 -15.44
N ASP A 23 -1.89 9.55 -16.45
CA ASP A 23 -2.52 8.24 -16.44
C ASP A 23 -1.66 7.21 -15.67
N VAL A 24 -1.93 7.08 -14.37
CA VAL A 24 -1.27 6.16 -13.44
C VAL A 24 -2.22 5.04 -13.03
N GLU A 25 -1.76 3.80 -13.08
CA GLU A 25 -2.45 2.63 -12.54
C GLU A 25 -2.03 2.41 -11.09
N LEU A 26 -2.99 2.46 -10.17
CA LEU A 26 -2.79 2.29 -8.73
C LEU A 26 -3.67 1.15 -8.22
N CYS A 27 -3.09 0.16 -7.54
CA CYS A 27 -3.84 -0.95 -6.94
C CYS A 27 -3.34 -1.25 -5.54
N LEU A 28 -4.26 -1.38 -4.58
CA LEU A 28 -4.00 -2.01 -3.29
C LEU A 28 -4.26 -3.50 -3.45
N ARG A 29 -3.25 -4.34 -3.20
CA ARG A 29 -3.36 -5.80 -3.28
C ARG A 29 -3.20 -6.39 -1.90
N LYS A 30 -3.95 -7.45 -1.63
CA LYS A 30 -3.80 -8.27 -0.43
C LYS A 30 -3.09 -9.56 -0.82
N SER A 31 -1.99 -9.91 -0.15
CA SER A 31 -1.35 -11.21 -0.34
C SER A 31 -2.28 -12.33 0.11
N ALA A 32 -2.21 -13.48 -0.56
CA ALA A 32 -3.14 -14.60 -0.39
C ALA A 32 -2.97 -15.37 0.94
N GLU A 33 -2.34 -14.78 1.96
CA GLU A 33 -2.24 -15.38 3.28
C GLU A 33 -3.60 -15.21 3.98
N ILE A 34 -4.33 -16.33 4.05
CA ILE A 34 -5.67 -16.44 4.62
C ILE A 34 -5.55 -16.48 6.15
N ASN A 35 -5.00 -15.43 6.76
CA ASN A 35 -5.11 -15.25 8.21
C ASN A 35 -5.10 -13.78 8.62
N GLY A 36 -6.25 -13.13 8.40
CA GLY A 36 -6.79 -12.05 9.23
C GLY A 36 -6.16 -10.67 9.09
N ASP A 37 -6.95 -9.70 8.60
CA ASP A 37 -6.92 -8.23 8.83
C ASP A 37 -5.58 -7.48 9.08
N ASP A 38 -4.42 -8.07 8.82
CA ASP A 38 -3.13 -7.50 9.12
C ASP A 38 -2.75 -6.53 8.00
N PRO A 39 -2.51 -5.24 8.30
CA PRO A 39 -2.10 -4.28 7.30
C PRO A 39 -0.79 -4.67 6.59
N ALA A 40 0.07 -5.49 7.20
CA ALA A 40 1.30 -6.03 6.59
C ALA A 40 1.04 -6.94 5.38
N ASP A 41 -0.17 -7.48 5.24
CA ASP A 41 -0.58 -8.32 4.11
C ASP A 41 -0.95 -7.49 2.88
N TYR A 42 -0.90 -6.15 2.98
CA TYR A 42 -1.21 -5.27 1.87
C TYR A 42 0.06 -4.75 1.21
N ASP A 43 0.05 -4.75 -0.12
CA ASP A 43 1.02 -4.05 -0.95
C ASP A 43 0.32 -2.99 -1.81
N CYS A 44 1.04 -1.90 -2.07
CA CYS A 44 0.66 -0.92 -3.06
C CYS A 44 1.44 -1.17 -4.35
N TYR A 45 0.69 -1.42 -5.41
CA TYR A 45 1.18 -1.56 -6.77
C TYR A 45 0.92 -0.26 -7.54
N VAL A 46 1.98 0.28 -8.16
CA VAL A 46 1.92 1.49 -8.99
C VAL A 46 2.56 1.19 -10.34
N ASN A 47 1.83 1.48 -11.42
CA ASN A 47 2.31 1.33 -12.78
C ASN A 47 2.04 2.61 -13.59
N HIS A 48 3.02 3.00 -14.39
CA HIS A 48 2.99 4.23 -15.16
C HIS A 48 3.96 4.12 -16.33
N ILE A 49 3.65 4.79 -17.45
CA ILE A 49 4.45 4.70 -18.69
C ILE A 49 5.92 5.12 -18.54
N THR A 50 6.24 5.95 -17.54
CA THR A 50 7.64 6.38 -17.26
C THR A 50 8.43 5.39 -16.41
N LEU A 51 7.79 4.33 -15.90
CA LEU A 51 8.42 3.30 -15.10
C LEU A 51 8.85 2.15 -16.01
N GLU A 52 10.10 1.70 -15.86
CA GLU A 52 10.59 0.49 -16.54
C GLU A 52 9.90 -0.77 -16.00
N LYS A 53 9.58 -0.77 -14.70
CA LYS A 53 8.90 -1.84 -13.99
C LYS A 53 7.93 -1.22 -12.98
N PRO A 54 6.80 -1.89 -12.68
CA PRO A 54 5.88 -1.41 -11.67
C PRO A 54 6.57 -1.32 -10.30
N VAL A 55 6.19 -0.31 -9.53
CA VAL A 55 6.64 -0.14 -8.14
C VAL A 55 5.70 -0.94 -7.24
N ILE A 56 6.26 -1.79 -6.38
CA ILE A 56 5.52 -2.58 -5.41
C ILE A 56 6.07 -2.29 -4.03
N THR A 57 5.24 -1.69 -3.17
CA THR A 57 5.62 -1.31 -1.81
C THR A 57 4.74 -2.03 -0.80
N LYS A 58 5.33 -2.94 -0.01
CA LYS A 58 4.65 -3.61 1.12
C LYS A 58 4.39 -2.63 2.26
N TRP A 59 3.29 -2.80 3.00
CA TRP A 59 3.10 -2.05 4.24
C TRP A 59 4.13 -2.48 5.30
N ASP A 60 4.69 -1.53 6.03
CA ASP A 60 5.62 -1.81 7.13
C ASP A 60 5.02 -1.31 8.44
N ARG A 61 4.72 -2.25 9.36
CA ARG A 61 4.10 -1.99 10.66
C ARG A 61 4.96 -1.11 11.59
N ASN A 62 6.24 -0.93 11.29
CA ASN A 62 7.17 -0.14 12.11
C ASN A 62 7.37 1.29 11.58
N LEU A 63 6.82 1.62 10.40
CA LEU A 63 7.11 2.86 9.67
C LEU A 63 5.85 3.63 9.23
N ASP A 64 4.81 3.64 10.07
CA ASP A 64 3.52 4.31 9.82
C ASP A 64 3.59 5.86 9.64
N PHE A 65 4.78 6.47 9.62
CA PHE A 65 4.94 7.93 9.39
C PHE A 65 5.80 8.32 8.19
N TYR A 66 6.49 7.39 7.52
CA TYR A 66 7.35 7.71 6.36
C TYR A 66 7.22 6.69 5.23
N LYS A 67 6.01 6.54 4.68
CA LYS A 67 5.83 6.13 3.28
C LYS A 67 5.02 7.14 2.48
N ASN A 68 5.37 8.41 2.64
CA ASN A 68 5.49 9.29 1.47
C ASN A 68 6.74 8.86 0.70
N GLN A 69 6.77 7.62 0.19
CA GLN A 69 7.78 7.21 -0.79
C GLN A 69 7.47 8.01 -2.05
N ARG A 70 7.98 9.23 -2.04
CA ARG A 70 8.02 10.15 -3.15
C ARG A 70 8.76 9.36 -4.23
N ILE A 71 8.04 8.78 -5.18
CA ILE A 71 8.62 8.25 -6.41
C ILE A 71 9.00 9.49 -7.21
N ILE A 72 10.03 10.22 -6.75
CA ILE A 72 10.66 11.27 -7.54
C ILE A 72 11.51 10.50 -8.54
N LYS A 73 11.10 10.53 -9.80
CA LYS A 73 12.09 10.77 -10.84
C LYS A 73 12.06 12.25 -11.14
#